data_AF-A0A1J5RWH6-F1
#
_entry.id   AF-A0A1J5RWH6-F1
#
_cell.length_a   1.000
_cell.length_b   1.000
_cell.length_c   1.000
_cell.angle_alpha   90.00
_cell.angle_beta   90.00
_cell.angle_gamma   90.00
#
_symmetry.space_group_name_H-M   'P 1'
#
loop_
_entity.id
_entity.type
_entity.pdbx_description
1 polymer ?
#
loop_
_entity_poly.entity_id
_entity_poly.type
_entity_poly.pdbx_seq_one_letter_code
_entity_poly.pdbx_strand_id
1 'polypeptide(L)' 'MALDAAKIGDFVEMQTVQLTIDYKQMDYLTRVLAKCNGTIVDKAFKERIDLLVTLPANEVESFLSRFAL' A
#
# COMPACT_ATOMS: atom_id res chain seq x y z
N MET A 1 10.88 -22.73 31.16
CA MET A 1 10.70 -23.05 29.72
C MET A 1 10.26 -21.78 29.04
N ALA A 2 10.90 -21.42 27.93
CA ALA A 2 10.92 -20.07 27.37
C ALA A 2 10.03 -19.96 26.12
N LEU A 3 8.73 -19.74 26.29
CA LEU A 3 7.78 -19.53 25.17
C LEU A 3 6.72 -18.44 25.43
N ASP A 4 6.83 -17.66 26.52
CA ASP A 4 5.82 -16.67 26.93
C ASP A 4 6.05 -15.25 26.36
N ALA A 5 6.36 -15.13 25.06
CA ALA A 5 6.44 -13.80 24.43
C ALA A 5 6.07 -13.79 22.94
N ALA A 6 5.27 -14.75 22.47
CA ALA A 6 4.65 -14.64 21.16
C ALA A 6 3.55 -13.58 21.23
N LYS A 7 3.94 -12.31 20.99
CA LYS A 7 2.97 -11.26 20.66
C LYS A 7 2.25 -11.73 19.40
N ILE A 8 1.00 -12.15 19.56
CA ILE A 8 0.06 -12.32 18.44
C ILE A 8 -0.17 -10.90 17.92
N GLY A 9 0.68 -10.44 17.00
CA GLY A 9 0.28 -9.34 16.13
C GLY A 9 -0.83 -9.86 15.25
N ASP A 10 -1.89 -9.08 15.05
CA ASP A 10 -2.89 -9.36 14.03
C ASP A 10 -2.17 -9.75 12.73
N PHE A 11 -2.37 -10.98 12.28
CA PHE A 11 -1.83 -11.42 11.00
C PHE A 11 -2.67 -10.76 9.91
N VAL A 12 -2.21 -9.60 9.46
CA VAL A 12 -2.86 -8.86 8.39
C VAL A 12 -2.31 -9.36 7.06
N GLU A 13 -3.16 -9.96 6.24
CA GLU A 13 -2.78 -10.40 4.90
C GLU A 13 -2.40 -9.18 4.07
N MET A 14 -1.14 -9.11 3.64
CA MET A 14 -0.63 -8.03 2.81
C MET A 14 -0.88 -8.39 1.34
N GLN A 15 -1.52 -7.49 0.60
CA GLN A 15 -1.78 -7.66 -0.82
C GLN A 15 -0.98 -6.64 -1.62
N THR A 16 -0.40 -7.10 -2.72
CA THR A 16 0.33 -6.25 -3.65
C THR A 16 -0.57 -5.87 -4.81
N VAL A 17 -0.71 -4.58 -5.06
CA VAL A 17 -1.52 -4.02 -6.14
C VAL A 17 -0.69 -3.10 -7.01
N GLN A 18 -0.96 -3.15 -8.31
CA GLN A 18 -0.37 -2.24 -9.27
C GLN A 18 -1.37 -1.14 -9.59
N LEU A 19 -0.90 0.11 -9.59
CA LEU A 19 -1.69 1.24 -10.06
C LEU A 19 -0.82 2.23 -10.83
N THR A 20 -1.48 3.03 -11.66
CA THR A 20 -0.82 4.07 -12.45
C THR A 20 -1.41 5.42 -12.04
N ILE A 21 -0.55 6.36 -11.65
CA ILE A 21 -0.96 7.70 -11.21
C ILE A 21 -0.25 8.79 -12.02
N ASP A 22 -0.82 9.99 -12.01
CA ASP A 22 -0.10 11.17 -12.50
C ASP A 22 0.97 11.63 -11.49
N TYR A 23 2.02 12.29 -11.98
CA TYR A 23 3.09 12.83 -11.15
C TYR A 23 2.60 13.72 -10.01
N LYS A 24 1.56 14.53 -10.26
CA LYS A 24 0.94 15.41 -9.25
C LYS A 24 0.28 14.65 -8.09
N GLN A 25 -0.06 13.38 -8.28
CA GLN A 25 -0.72 12.55 -7.27
C GLN A 25 0.29 11.79 -6.40
N MET A 26 1.59 11.82 -6.69
CA MET A 26 2.61 11.08 -5.94
C MET A 26 2.63 11.45 -4.46
N ASP A 27 2.57 12.75 -4.14
CA ASP A 27 2.56 13.23 -2.74
C ASP A 27 1.28 12.81 -2.00
N TYR A 28 0.14 12.82 -2.70
CA TYR A 28 -1.13 12.35 -2.14
C TYR A 28 -1.09 10.84 -1.89
N LEU A 29 -0.57 10.08 -2.86
CA LEU A 29 -0.43 8.62 -2.73
C LEU A 29 0.46 8.22 -1.57
N THR A 30 1.65 8.81 -1.44
CA THR A 30 2.57 8.46 -0.35
C THR A 30 1.94 8.72 1.02
N ARG A 31 1.19 9.83 1.17
CA ARG A 31 0.45 10.14 2.41
C ARG A 31 -0.66 9.14 2.69
N VAL A 32 -1.47 8.81 1.69
CA VAL A 32 -2.58 7.85 1.84
C VAL A 32 -2.05 6.45 2.12
N LEU A 33 -1.03 6.02 1.39
CA LEU A 33 -0.41 4.71 1.55
C LEU A 33 0.19 4.55 2.96
N ALA A 34 0.87 5.58 3.47
CA ALA A 34 1.39 5.58 4.84
C ALA A 34 0.29 5.47 5.91
N LYS A 35 -0.90 6.03 5.65
CA LYS A 35 -2.06 5.90 6.56
C LYS A 35 -2.68 4.51 6.56
N CYS A 36 -2.60 3.80 5.44
CA CYS A 36 -3.11 2.44 5.29
C CYS A 36 -2.08 1.37 5.69
N ASN A 37 -0.98 1.75 6.36
CA ASN A 37 0.15 0.86 6.65
C ASN A 37 0.72 0.16 5.39
N GLY A 38 0.61 0.82 4.24
CA GLY A 38 1.13 0.32 2.98
C GLY A 38 2.56 0.79 2.71
N THR A 39 3.23 0.12 1.78
CA THR A 39 4.60 0.39 1.35
C THR A 39 4.69 0.30 -0.16
N ILE A 40 5.55 1.12 -0.76
CA ILE A 40 5.80 1.05 -2.20
C ILE A 40 6.87 -0.01 -2.44
N VAL A 41 6.51 -1.05 -3.20
CA VAL A 41 7.38 -2.15 -3.59
C VAL A 41 8.23 -1.74 -4.79
N ASP A 42 7.63 -1.10 -5.79
CA ASP A 42 8.33 -0.67 -7.02
C ASP A 42 7.73 0.62 -7.60
N LYS A 43 8.55 1.36 -8.35
CA LYS A 43 8.16 2.61 -9.03
C LYS A 43 8.79 2.66 -10.41
N ALA A 44 7.96 2.78 -11.45
CA ALA A 44 8.40 3.04 -12.81
C ALA A 44 7.86 4.37 -13.31
N PHE A 45 8.78 5.29 -13.63
CA PHE A 45 8.47 6.64 -14.12
C PHE A 45 8.46 6.65 -15.65
N LYS A 46 7.28 6.80 -16.25
CA LYS A 46 7.08 6.88 -17.71
C LYS A 46 6.28 8.14 -18.06
N GLU A 47 5.31 8.05 -18.96
CA GLU A 47 4.33 9.13 -19.18
C GLU A 47 3.48 9.39 -17.93
N ARG A 48 3.16 8.30 -17.22
CA ARG A 48 2.61 8.30 -15.86
C ARG A 48 3.51 7.46 -14.94
N ILE A 49 3.26 7.54 -13.64
CA ILE A 49 4.01 6.77 -12.65
C ILE A 49 3.26 5.45 -12.43
N ASP A 50 3.84 4.36 -12.89
CA ASP A 50 3.42 3.01 -12.51
C ASP A 50 4.00 2.71 -11.12
N LEU A 51 3.14 2.30 -10.20
CA LEU A 51 3.51 1.99 -8.83
C LEU A 51 3.03 0.58 -8.49
N LEU A 52 3.94 -0.18 -7.88
CA LEU A 52 3.59 -1.43 -7.22
C LEU A 52 3.59 -1.14 -5.72
N VAL A 53 2.44 -1.26 -5.06
CA VAL A 53 2.31 -1.01 -3.63
C VAL A 53 1.79 -2.24 -2.93
N THR A 54 2.25 -2.48 -1.72
CA THR A 54 1.75 -3.53 -0.83
C THR A 54 1.06 -2.89 0.35
N LEU A 55 -0.12 -3.36 0.70
CA LEU A 55 -0.90 -2.86 1.82
C LEU A 55 -1.81 -3.97 2.36
N PRO A 56 -2.30 -3.84 3.60
CA PRO A 56 -3.33 -4.70 4.15
C PRO A 56 -4.50 -4.95 3.19
N ALA A 57 -4.89 -6.22 3.00
CA ALA A 57 -5.96 -6.61 2.09
C ALA A 57 -7.30 -5.91 2.43
N ASN A 58 -7.56 -5.63 3.71
CA ASN A 58 -8.73 -4.90 4.16
C ASN A 58 -8.75 -3.41 3.75
N GLU A 59 -7.58 -2.81 3.50
CA GLU A 59 -7.46 -1.41 3.07
C GLU A 59 -7.39 -1.29 1.55
N VAL A 60 -7.16 -2.37 0.80
CA VAL A 60 -7.00 -2.35 -0.67
C VAL A 60 -8.18 -1.70 -1.36
N GLU A 61 -9.41 -2.13 -1.08
CA GLU A 61 -10.60 -1.57 -1.74
C GLU A 61 -10.75 -0.08 -1.44
N SER A 62 -10.53 0.33 -0.19
CA SER A 62 -10.62 1.73 0.24
C SER A 62 -9.52 2.60 -0.39
N PHE A 63 -8.32 2.03 -0.56
CA PHE A 63 -7.19 2.67 -1.20
C PHE A 63 -7.47 2.84 -2.70
N LEU A 64 -7.81 1.77 -3.41
CA LEU A 64 -8.07 1.79 -4.84
C LEU A 64 -9.24 2.73 -5.18
N SER A 65 -10.29 2.78 -4.37
CA SER A 65 -11.43 3.68 -4.56
C SER A 65 -11.05 5.18 -4.54
N ARG A 66 -9.89 5.55 -3.99
CA ARG A 66 -9.38 6.94 -3.99
C ARG A 66 -8.63 7.31 -5.28
N PHE A 67 -8.23 6.31 -6.06
CA PHE A 67 -7.49 6.47 -7.32
C PHE A 67 -8.26 5.97 -8.54
N ALA A 68 -9.31 5.16 -8.35
CA ALA A 68 -10.28 4.82 -9.37
C ALA A 68 -11.08 6.09 -9.73
N LEU A 69 -10.81 6.59 -10.94
CA LEU A 69 -11.52 7.71 -11.59
C LEU A 69 -12.66 7.16 -12.44
#